data_AF-A0A6G0XUG1-F1
#
_entry.id   AF-A0A6G0XUG1-F1
#
_cell.length_a   1.000
_cell.length_b   1.000
_cell.length_c   1.000
_cell.angle_alpha   90.00
_cell.angle_beta   90.00
_cell.angle_gamma   90.00
#
_symmetry.space_group_name_H-M   'P 1'
#
loop_
_entity.id
_entity.type
_entity.pdbx_description
1 polymer ?
#
loop_
_entity_poly.entity_id
_entity_poly.type
_entity_poly.pdbx_seq_one_letter_code
_entity_poly.pdbx_strand_id
1 'polypeptide(L)'
;MQVALLPVLREQPFFHHASSFVMPSRIATGPTRCMIERCEHFAKVKGMCLTHSRNTSVACHHSPSPAPSSASSSPRTSPSDAKLKLKNRNRKCRTEACLSYARSGGYCTRHGGGRKCKVDSCGTASQTGGYCRLHGGGSRCRVSNCQQFARIRGLCLHHNRGGVPDATASPRDFQ
;
A
#
# COMPACT_ATOMS: atom_id res chain seq x y z
N MET A 1 -45.91 61.02 44.39
CA MET A 1 -46.75 60.83 43.19
C MET A 1 -46.00 61.36 41.97
N GLN A 2 -46.26 60.76 40.81
CA GLN A 2 -45.76 60.99 39.44
C GLN A 2 -44.63 62.05 39.24
N VAL A 3 -43.43 61.72 38.73
CA VAL A 3 -43.02 61.30 37.36
C VAL A 3 -43.48 62.18 36.18
N ALA A 4 -42.49 62.41 35.30
CA ALA A 4 -42.54 62.79 33.87
C ALA A 4 -42.41 64.29 33.52
N LEU A 5 -41.34 64.65 32.77
CA LEU A 5 -41.40 64.84 31.31
C LEU A 5 -40.00 65.08 30.68
N LEU A 6 -39.91 64.78 29.38
CA LEU A 6 -38.79 64.91 28.42
C LEU A 6 -38.54 66.42 28.06
N PRO A 7 -37.50 66.86 27.28
CA PRO A 7 -36.76 66.20 26.17
C PRO A 7 -35.22 66.41 26.26
N VAL A 8 -34.30 66.15 25.31
CA VAL A 8 -34.26 66.31 23.83
C VAL A 8 -33.28 65.29 23.22
N LEU A 9 -33.71 64.55 22.19
CA LEU A 9 -32.81 63.80 21.32
C LEU A 9 -32.31 64.72 20.19
N ARG A 10 -31.01 64.66 19.90
CA ARG A 10 -30.38 65.41 18.80
C ARG A 10 -29.89 64.45 17.73
N GLU A 11 -30.59 64.47 16.60
CA GLU A 11 -30.27 63.77 15.36
C GLU A 11 -28.91 64.18 14.78
N GLN A 12 -28.20 63.26 14.12
CA GLN A 12 -27.58 63.35 12.78
C GLN A 12 -26.60 62.17 12.53
N PRO A 13 -26.22 61.83 11.28
CA PRO A 13 -26.08 60.45 10.86
C PRO A 13 -24.65 60.05 10.42
N PHE A 14 -24.39 58.75 10.34
CA PHE A 14 -23.30 58.22 9.53
C PHE A 14 -23.79 57.12 8.59
N PHE A 15 -23.73 57.44 7.29
CA PHE A 15 -23.94 56.48 6.20
C PHE A 15 -22.90 55.36 6.28
N HIS A 16 -23.35 54.11 6.29
CA HIS A 16 -22.51 52.99 5.87
C HIS A 16 -23.15 52.31 4.65
N HIS A 17 -22.38 52.32 3.56
CA HIS A 17 -22.74 51.73 2.27
C HIS A 17 -23.13 50.26 2.40
N ALA A 18 -24.33 49.91 1.93
CA ALA A 18 -24.69 48.53 1.63
C ALA A 18 -23.98 48.08 0.32
N SER A 19 -22.67 47.82 0.41
CA SER A 19 -21.95 47.18 -0.69
C SER A 19 -22.37 45.72 -0.80
N SER A 20 -23.12 45.40 -1.86
CA SER A 20 -23.55 44.06 -2.23
C SER A 20 -22.36 43.10 -2.42
N PHE A 21 -21.96 42.43 -1.34
CA PHE A 21 -20.97 41.36 -1.38
C PHE A 21 -21.56 40.11 -2.04
N VAL A 22 -21.51 40.07 -3.37
CA VAL A 22 -21.77 38.85 -4.14
C VAL A 22 -20.66 37.84 -3.77
N MET A 23 -21.04 36.78 -3.05
CA MET A 23 -20.12 35.71 -2.70
C MET A 23 -19.59 35.03 -3.97
N PRO A 24 -18.28 34.95 -4.22
CA PRO A 24 -17.76 34.14 -5.30
C PRO A 24 -18.06 32.66 -5.01
N SER A 25 -18.79 32.01 -5.91
CA SER A 25 -19.16 30.61 -5.84
C SER A 25 -17.93 29.73 -5.56
N ARG A 26 -18.01 28.93 -4.49
CA ARG A 26 -16.92 28.03 -4.08
C ARG A 26 -16.54 27.12 -5.25
N ILE A 27 -15.34 27.28 -5.78
CA ILE A 27 -14.80 26.41 -6.84
C ILE A 27 -14.80 24.98 -6.30
N ALA A 28 -15.55 24.09 -6.95
CA ALA A 28 -15.72 22.71 -6.52
C ALA A 28 -14.44 21.89 -6.78
N THR A 29 -13.49 21.94 -5.85
CA THR A 29 -12.30 21.08 -5.84
C THR A 29 -12.61 19.65 -5.37
N GLY A 30 -13.67 19.06 -5.93
CA GLY A 30 -14.04 17.67 -5.74
C GLY A 30 -13.19 16.73 -6.62
N PRO A 31 -12.91 15.49 -6.17
CA PRO A 31 -12.22 14.51 -6.99
C PRO A 31 -13.07 14.14 -8.22
N THR A 32 -12.53 14.39 -9.42
CA THR A 32 -13.23 14.14 -10.68
C THR A 32 -13.50 12.64 -10.89
N ARG A 33 -14.66 12.30 -11.43
CA ARG A 33 -15.01 10.92 -11.81
C ARG A 33 -14.35 10.52 -13.12
N CYS A 34 -14.18 9.21 -13.33
CA CYS A 34 -13.67 8.65 -14.58
C CYS A 34 -14.62 8.93 -15.74
N MET A 35 -14.08 9.36 -16.88
CA MET A 35 -14.83 9.65 -18.12
C MET A 35 -15.44 8.44 -18.85
N ILE A 36 -15.51 7.26 -18.21
CA ILE A 36 -16.05 6.05 -18.85
C ILE A 36 -17.44 5.79 -18.31
N GLU A 37 -18.39 5.58 -19.22
CA GLU A 37 -19.79 5.28 -18.90
C GLU A 37 -19.90 4.20 -17.81
N ARG A 38 -20.70 4.49 -16.78
CA ARG A 38 -20.94 3.62 -15.61
C ARG A 38 -19.70 3.33 -14.74
N CYS A 39 -18.60 4.09 -14.86
CA CYS A 39 -17.42 3.97 -14.00
C CYS A 39 -17.46 4.94 -12.81
N GLU A 40 -17.76 4.43 -11.61
CA GLU A 40 -17.86 5.24 -10.39
C GLU A 40 -16.49 5.60 -9.76
N HIS A 41 -15.38 5.13 -10.32
CA HIS A 41 -14.04 5.41 -9.79
C HIS A 41 -13.57 6.83 -10.09
N PHE A 42 -12.79 7.40 -9.18
CA PHE A 42 -12.13 8.68 -9.38
C PHE A 42 -11.04 8.63 -10.46
N ALA A 43 -11.00 9.67 -11.28
CA ALA A 43 -9.92 9.93 -12.21
C ALA A 43 -8.64 10.27 -11.46
N LYS A 44 -7.51 9.70 -11.90
CA LYS A 44 -6.17 10.02 -11.37
C LYS A 44 -5.16 10.41 -12.45
N VAL A 45 -5.46 10.12 -13.72
CA VAL A 45 -4.61 10.48 -14.88
C VAL A 45 -5.52 10.87 -16.04
N LYS A 46 -5.36 12.10 -16.57
CA LYS A 46 -6.08 12.58 -17.77
C LYS A 46 -7.59 12.27 -17.79
N GLY A 47 -8.30 12.45 -16.67
CA GLY A 47 -9.74 12.17 -16.56
C GLY A 47 -10.15 10.68 -16.51
N MET A 48 -9.19 9.75 -16.45
CA MET A 48 -9.43 8.31 -16.34
C MET A 48 -9.00 7.74 -14.97
N CYS A 49 -9.69 6.69 -14.52
CA CYS A 49 -9.26 5.88 -13.38
C CYS A 49 -8.08 4.96 -13.74
N LEU A 50 -7.40 4.41 -12.73
CA LEU A 50 -6.22 3.53 -12.91
C LEU A 50 -6.50 2.23 -13.68
N THR A 51 -7.76 1.78 -13.71
CA THR A 51 -8.16 0.58 -14.46
C THR A 51 -8.26 0.92 -15.95
N HIS A 52 -8.97 2.00 -16.29
CA HIS A 52 -9.19 2.40 -17.68
C HIS A 52 -7.95 3.04 -18.32
N SER A 53 -7.16 3.83 -17.59
CA SER A 53 -5.92 4.42 -18.11
C SER A 53 -4.83 3.39 -18.45
N ARG A 54 -5.00 2.13 -18.03
CA ARG A 54 -4.12 1.00 -18.36
C ARG A 54 -4.69 0.11 -19.47
N ASN A 55 -5.96 0.31 -19.85
CA ASN A 55 -6.69 -0.55 -20.78
C ASN A 55 -6.98 0.12 -22.14
N THR A 56 -6.48 1.33 -22.38
CA THR A 56 -6.60 2.09 -23.66
C THR A 56 -5.79 1.50 -24.82
N SER A 57 -5.47 0.21 -24.77
CA SER A 57 -4.89 -0.57 -25.88
C SER A 57 -5.64 -1.89 -26.12
N VAL A 58 -6.77 -2.13 -25.44
CA VAL A 58 -7.64 -3.29 -25.71
C VAL A 58 -8.99 -2.81 -26.22
N ALA A 59 -9.02 -2.47 -27.51
CA ALA A 59 -10.27 -2.34 -28.27
C ALA A 59 -10.82 -3.75 -28.56
N CYS A 60 -11.63 -4.30 -27.65
CA CYS A 60 -12.40 -5.52 -27.91
C CYS A 60 -13.73 -5.17 -28.59
N HIS A 61 -13.83 -5.40 -29.90
CA HIS A 61 -15.11 -5.60 -30.58
C HIS A 61 -15.37 -7.10 -30.81
N HIS A 62 -16.63 -7.51 -30.87
CA HIS A 62 -17.11 -8.89 -31.01
C HIS A 62 -18.43 -8.84 -31.82
N SER A 63 -18.88 -9.79 -32.65
CA SER A 63 -18.38 -11.08 -33.21
C SER A 63 -19.33 -11.40 -34.43
N PRO A 64 -19.65 -12.63 -34.90
CA PRO A 64 -19.03 -13.97 -34.79
C PRO A 64 -18.89 -14.76 -36.12
N SER A 65 -18.02 -15.79 -36.12
CA SER A 65 -18.07 -17.04 -36.93
C SER A 65 -17.93 -17.00 -38.48
N PRO A 66 -17.63 -18.14 -39.15
CA PRO A 66 -17.11 -19.45 -38.69
C PRO A 66 -15.77 -19.90 -39.35
N ALA A 67 -15.34 -21.15 -39.10
CA ALA A 67 -14.00 -21.76 -39.37
C ALA A 67 -13.89 -22.50 -40.76
N PRO A 68 -12.91 -23.40 -41.10
CA PRO A 68 -11.73 -23.93 -40.36
C PRO A 68 -10.40 -24.19 -41.16
N SER A 69 -9.39 -24.78 -40.49
CA SER A 69 -8.24 -25.57 -41.05
C SER A 69 -7.18 -24.78 -41.88
N SER A 70 -5.86 -24.86 -41.68
CA SER A 70 -4.99 -25.93 -41.15
C SER A 70 -3.62 -25.36 -40.73
N ALA A 71 -3.04 -25.79 -39.60
CA ALA A 71 -1.59 -25.86 -39.39
C ALA A 71 -1.25 -26.61 -38.10
N SER A 72 -0.71 -27.82 -38.24
CA SER A 72 -0.10 -28.58 -37.16
C SER A 72 1.19 -27.91 -36.68
N SER A 73 1.28 -27.55 -35.40
CA SER A 73 2.55 -27.57 -34.66
C SER A 73 2.33 -27.69 -33.16
N SER A 74 2.70 -28.82 -32.58
CA SER A 74 2.97 -28.91 -31.15
C SER A 74 4.30 -28.22 -30.86
N PRO A 75 4.41 -27.38 -29.82
CA PRO A 75 5.68 -27.15 -29.18
C PRO A 75 5.87 -28.19 -28.07
N ARG A 76 6.57 -29.28 -28.39
CA ARG A 76 7.30 -30.03 -27.37
C ARG A 76 8.47 -29.15 -26.92
N THR A 77 8.30 -28.41 -25.84
CA THR A 77 9.41 -27.68 -25.19
C THR A 77 9.43 -27.97 -23.70
N SER A 78 10.08 -29.07 -23.37
CA SER A 78 10.75 -29.31 -22.09
C SER A 78 12.25 -29.41 -22.36
N PRO A 79 13.11 -29.18 -21.36
CA PRO A 79 13.19 -28.07 -20.41
C PRO A 79 14.27 -27.05 -20.90
N SER A 80 14.90 -26.25 -20.02
CA SER A 80 16.08 -25.38 -20.29
C SER A 80 15.95 -24.42 -21.49
N ASP A 81 15.71 -23.11 -21.31
CA ASP A 81 16.76 -22.21 -20.78
C ASP A 81 16.21 -20.92 -20.10
N ALA A 82 17.09 -20.00 -19.69
CA ALA A 82 16.85 -18.99 -18.66
C ALA A 82 16.89 -17.53 -19.13
N LYS A 83 15.74 -16.99 -19.59
CA LYS A 83 15.41 -15.53 -19.68
C LYS A 83 13.94 -15.42 -20.12
N LEU A 84 13.05 -14.59 -19.54
CA LEU A 84 13.11 -13.67 -18.42
C LEU A 84 11.94 -14.00 -17.48
N LYS A 85 12.21 -14.46 -16.25
CA LYS A 85 11.15 -14.84 -15.31
C LYS A 85 10.48 -13.58 -14.75
N LEU A 86 9.54 -13.02 -15.51
CA LEU A 86 8.75 -11.85 -15.15
C LEU A 86 8.25 -12.04 -13.72
N LYS A 87 8.70 -11.17 -12.82
CA LYS A 87 8.45 -11.27 -11.36
C LYS A 87 7.00 -10.89 -11.05
N ASN A 88 6.06 -11.67 -11.57
CA ASN A 88 4.65 -11.58 -11.21
C ASN A 88 4.52 -11.96 -9.73
N ARG A 89 4.48 -10.91 -8.89
CA ARG A 89 4.29 -10.96 -7.44
C ARG A 89 2.87 -11.44 -7.06
N ASN A 90 1.97 -11.53 -8.03
CA ASN A 90 0.57 -11.91 -7.88
C ASN A 90 0.28 -13.35 -8.35
N ARG A 91 1.31 -14.17 -8.58
CA ARG A 91 1.09 -15.62 -8.82
C ARG A 91 0.46 -16.26 -7.58
N LYS A 92 -0.57 -17.07 -7.78
CA LYS A 92 -1.29 -17.81 -6.73
C LYS A 92 -0.53 -19.08 -6.36
N CYS A 93 -0.80 -19.63 -5.18
CA CYS A 93 -0.25 -20.90 -4.74
C CYS A 93 -0.77 -22.05 -5.62
N ARG A 94 0.09 -23.01 -5.96
CA ARG A 94 -0.25 -24.17 -6.81
C ARG A 94 -1.11 -25.22 -6.11
N THR A 95 -1.16 -25.22 -4.78
CA THR A 95 -2.05 -26.09 -4.00
C THR A 95 -3.51 -25.78 -4.29
N GLU A 96 -4.32 -26.82 -4.52
CA GLU A 96 -5.77 -26.72 -4.71
C GLU A 96 -6.44 -25.89 -3.61
N ALA A 97 -7.46 -25.11 -4.01
CA ALA A 97 -8.19 -24.17 -3.16
C ALA A 97 -7.35 -23.12 -2.40
N CYS A 98 -6.05 -22.96 -2.68
CA CYS A 98 -5.20 -21.99 -1.97
C CYS A 98 -5.17 -20.61 -2.64
N LEU A 99 -6.00 -19.69 -2.12
CA LEU A 99 -6.06 -18.29 -2.56
C LEU A 99 -4.82 -17.44 -2.20
N SER A 100 -3.86 -17.97 -1.43
CA SER A 100 -2.65 -17.25 -1.02
C SER A 100 -1.66 -17.06 -2.17
N TYR A 101 -0.92 -15.96 -2.15
CA TYR A 101 0.13 -15.69 -3.14
C TYR A 101 1.36 -16.59 -2.96
N ALA A 102 1.93 -17.03 -4.08
CA ALA A 102 3.15 -17.82 -4.14
C ALA A 102 4.39 -16.94 -3.96
N ARG A 103 5.31 -17.37 -3.09
CA ARG A 103 6.58 -16.67 -2.80
C ARG A 103 7.75 -17.28 -3.59
N SER A 104 7.97 -18.57 -3.44
CA SER A 104 8.95 -19.36 -4.20
C SER A 104 8.33 -20.71 -4.60
N GLY A 105 8.93 -21.42 -5.57
CA GLY A 105 8.47 -22.74 -6.02
C GLY A 105 7.09 -22.82 -6.67
N GLY A 106 6.29 -21.74 -6.65
CA GLY A 106 4.86 -21.79 -6.97
C GLY A 106 3.95 -21.96 -5.74
N TYR A 107 4.50 -21.90 -4.52
CA TYR A 107 3.75 -22.14 -3.28
C TYR A 107 3.76 -20.92 -2.35
N CYS A 108 2.75 -20.80 -1.49
CA CYS A 108 2.70 -19.80 -0.41
C CYS A 108 3.56 -20.23 0.79
N THR A 109 3.74 -19.35 1.79
CA THR A 109 4.53 -19.67 3.00
C THR A 109 4.07 -20.96 3.69
N ARG A 110 2.75 -21.21 3.77
CA ARG A 110 2.16 -22.39 4.42
C ARG A 110 2.41 -23.68 3.65
N HIS A 111 2.54 -23.61 2.32
CA HIS A 111 2.65 -24.79 1.45
C HIS A 111 4.06 -24.97 0.86
N GLY A 112 5.10 -24.47 1.55
CA GLY A 112 6.51 -24.70 1.17
C GLY A 112 7.18 -23.60 0.35
N GLY A 113 6.52 -22.47 0.09
CA GLY A 113 7.12 -21.30 -0.57
C GLY A 113 7.99 -20.43 0.35
N GLY A 114 8.10 -20.79 1.63
CA GLY A 114 9.05 -20.19 2.56
C GLY A 114 10.41 -20.91 2.49
N ARG A 115 11.50 -20.20 2.79
CA ARG A 115 12.79 -20.86 3.05
C ARG A 115 12.68 -21.69 4.34
N LYS A 116 13.23 -22.90 4.35
CA LYS A 116 13.35 -23.72 5.56
C LYS A 116 14.61 -23.35 6.34
N CYS A 117 14.66 -23.74 7.61
CA CYS A 117 15.86 -23.67 8.43
C CYS A 117 17.01 -24.47 7.79
N LYS A 118 18.24 -23.94 7.89
CA LYS A 118 19.47 -24.62 7.42
C LYS A 118 19.92 -25.79 8.29
N VAL A 119 19.49 -25.85 9.54
CA VAL A 119 19.83 -26.94 10.47
C VAL A 119 19.15 -28.23 10.01
N ASP A 120 19.93 -29.30 9.89
CA ASP A 120 19.45 -30.64 9.53
C ASP A 120 18.33 -31.09 10.48
N SER A 121 17.40 -31.89 9.95
CA SER A 121 16.11 -32.26 10.58
C SER A 121 15.12 -31.11 10.88
N CYS A 122 15.50 -29.83 10.76
CA CYS A 122 14.61 -28.72 11.10
C CYS A 122 13.65 -28.31 9.95
N GLY A 123 12.44 -28.88 9.94
CA GLY A 123 11.38 -28.53 8.99
C GLY A 123 10.81 -27.11 9.11
N THR A 124 11.17 -26.34 10.14
CA THR A 124 10.60 -25.02 10.44
C THR A 124 11.01 -23.96 9.42
N ALA A 125 10.11 -23.00 9.14
CA ALA A 125 10.42 -21.85 8.30
C ALA A 125 11.55 -20.99 8.88
N SER A 126 12.51 -20.59 8.04
CA SER A 126 13.57 -19.65 8.42
C SER A 126 13.05 -18.22 8.47
N GLN A 127 13.54 -17.44 9.44
CA GLN A 127 13.36 -16.00 9.53
C GLN A 127 14.50 -15.29 8.77
N THR A 128 15.54 -14.86 9.47
CA THR A 128 16.73 -14.20 8.92
C THR A 128 17.93 -15.17 8.94
N GLY A 129 18.95 -14.94 8.11
CA GLY A 129 20.17 -15.78 8.03
C GLY A 129 19.98 -17.19 7.44
N GLY A 130 18.73 -17.63 7.24
CA GLY A 130 18.41 -19.01 6.87
C GLY A 130 18.11 -19.92 8.06
N TYR A 131 17.94 -19.37 9.26
CA TYR A 131 17.62 -20.14 10.47
C TYR A 131 16.20 -19.87 10.97
N CYS A 132 15.58 -20.83 11.65
CA CYS A 132 14.30 -20.63 12.35
C CYS A 132 14.54 -19.93 13.71
N ARG A 133 13.46 -19.48 14.36
CA ARG A 133 13.54 -18.73 15.63
C ARG A 133 14.31 -19.46 16.75
N LEU A 134 14.25 -20.80 16.78
CA LEU A 134 14.98 -21.62 17.76
C LEU A 134 16.48 -21.72 17.41
N HIS A 135 16.82 -21.81 16.13
CA HIS A 135 18.19 -21.98 15.64
C HIS A 135 18.91 -20.64 15.31
N GLY A 136 18.56 -19.55 15.98
CA GLY A 136 19.21 -18.23 15.80
C GLY A 136 18.61 -17.34 14.69
N GLY A 137 17.42 -17.67 14.18
CA GLY A 137 16.72 -16.91 13.16
C GLY A 137 16.03 -15.65 13.71
N GLY A 138 16.43 -14.49 13.18
CA GLY A 138 15.89 -13.17 13.55
C GLY A 138 16.85 -12.38 14.44
N SER A 139 16.71 -11.06 14.47
CA SER A 139 17.58 -10.20 15.28
C SER A 139 17.22 -10.22 16.76
N ARG A 140 18.24 -10.17 17.62
CA ARG A 140 18.09 -9.86 19.06
C ARG A 140 17.93 -8.35 19.25
N CYS A 141 17.46 -7.96 20.42
CA CYS A 141 17.40 -6.57 20.84
C CYS A 141 18.80 -5.95 20.89
N ARG A 142 18.93 -4.71 20.44
CA ARG A 142 20.20 -3.97 20.39
C ARG A 142 20.73 -3.53 21.77
N VAL A 143 19.84 -3.36 22.74
CA VAL A 143 20.21 -3.06 24.14
C VAL A 143 21.05 -4.19 24.73
N SER A 144 22.15 -3.84 25.41
CA SER A 144 23.03 -4.80 26.07
C SER A 144 22.25 -5.73 27.03
N ASN A 145 22.73 -6.96 27.17
CA ASN A 145 22.14 -8.03 28.00
C ASN A 145 20.68 -8.43 27.67
N CYS A 146 20.05 -7.85 26.65
CA CYS A 146 18.66 -8.14 26.31
C CYS A 146 18.53 -9.36 25.37
N GLN A 147 18.22 -10.52 25.95
CA GLN A 147 18.00 -11.76 25.18
C GLN A 147 16.71 -11.77 24.33
N GLN A 148 15.85 -10.76 24.43
CA GLN A 148 14.59 -10.73 23.67
C GLN A 148 14.80 -10.45 22.18
N PHE A 149 13.89 -10.98 21.36
CA PHE A 149 13.89 -10.72 19.92
C PHE A 149 13.49 -9.27 19.61
N ALA A 150 14.22 -8.65 18.69
CA ALA A 150 13.84 -7.37 18.13
C ALA A 150 12.54 -7.50 17.31
N ARG A 151 11.67 -6.50 17.43
CA ARG A 151 10.42 -6.40 16.68
C ARG A 151 10.37 -5.16 15.80
N ILE A 152 10.91 -4.03 16.26
CA ILE A 152 10.93 -2.76 15.52
C ILE A 152 12.26 -2.06 15.75
N ARG A 153 12.89 -1.55 14.68
CA ARG A 153 14.17 -0.79 14.72
C ARG A 153 15.32 -1.46 15.50
N GLY A 154 15.34 -2.79 15.57
CA GLY A 154 16.35 -3.54 16.35
C GLY A 154 16.06 -3.61 17.86
N LEU A 155 14.90 -3.17 18.33
CA LEU A 155 14.49 -3.19 19.74
C LEU A 155 13.36 -4.19 19.99
N CYS A 156 13.35 -4.80 21.17
CA CYS A 156 12.25 -5.66 21.64
C CYS A 156 11.03 -4.81 22.04
N LEU A 157 9.90 -5.44 22.38
CA LEU A 157 8.66 -4.74 22.72
C LEU A 157 8.68 -4.00 24.07
N HIS A 158 9.71 -4.21 24.88
CA HIS A 158 9.93 -3.49 26.13
C HIS A 158 10.78 -2.24 25.87
N HIS A 159 11.96 -2.40 25.24
CA HIS A 159 12.88 -1.30 24.94
C HIS A 159 12.40 -0.37 23.80
N ASN A 160 11.41 -0.76 22.99
CA ASN A 160 10.89 0.12 21.95
C ASN A 160 10.00 1.28 22.48
N ARG A 161 9.64 1.29 23.77
CA ARG A 161 8.75 2.31 24.38
C ARG A 161 9.49 3.52 24.97
N GLY A 162 10.75 3.74 24.62
CA GLY A 162 11.56 4.85 25.14
C GLY A 162 12.38 4.52 26.40
N GLY A 163 12.36 3.26 26.85
CA GLY A 163 13.27 2.78 27.90
C GLY A 163 14.71 2.62 27.37
N VAL A 164 15.45 3.73 27.32
CA VAL A 164 16.91 3.73 27.28
C VAL A 164 17.42 3.75 28.72
N PRO A 165 18.30 2.80 29.06
CA PRO A 165 19.67 3.21 29.32
C PRO A 165 20.66 2.30 28.59
N ASP A 166 21.32 2.81 27.56
CA ASP A 166 22.56 2.21 27.07
C ASP A 166 23.49 3.32 26.55
N ALA A 167 24.55 3.56 27.32
CA ALA A 167 25.50 4.66 27.12
C ALA A 167 26.57 4.38 26.04
N THR A 168 26.42 3.31 25.24
CA THR A 168 27.40 2.90 24.23
C THR A 168 27.11 3.39 22.81
N ALA A 169 26.14 4.30 22.65
CA ALA A 169 25.92 5.03 21.40
C ALA A 169 27.04 6.07 21.18
N SER A 170 28.25 5.59 20.88
CA SER A 170 29.38 6.42 20.48
C SER A 170 28.95 7.36 19.34
N PRO A 171 28.99 8.69 19.53
CA PRO A 171 28.67 9.62 18.46
C PRO A 171 29.70 9.41 17.36
N ARG A 172 29.22 9.24 16.12
CA ARG A 172 30.13 9.16 14.98
C ARG A 172 30.64 10.55 14.68
N ASP A 173 31.91 10.79 15.01
CA ASP A 173 32.67 11.91 14.47
C ASP A 173 32.46 12.02 12.96
N PHE A 174 31.92 13.16 12.55
CA PHE A 174 32.06 13.69 11.21
C PHE A 174 32.81 15.00 11.35
N GLN A 175 34.11 14.91 11.10
CA GLN A 175 35.02 16.03 10.90
C GLN A 175 34.80 16.64 9.51
#